data_AF-X0VRH8-F1
#
_entry.id   AF-X0VRH8-F1
#
_cell.length_a   1.000
_cell.length_b   1.000
_cell.length_c   1.000
_cell.angle_alpha   90.00
_cell.angle_beta   90.00
_cell.angle_gamma   90.00
#
_symmetry.space_group_name_H-M   'P 1'
#
loop_
_entity.id
_entity.type
_entity.pdbx_description
1 polymer ?
#
loop_
_entity_poly.entity_id
_entity_poly.type
_entity_poly.pdbx_seq_one_letter_code
_entity_poly.pdbx_strand_id
1 'polypeptide(L)'
;GGSGNGMRILVHYNKDTQQWTKTVPALTNGRDRNPTCNAYPFGVVAADSAGKIPKSGILEDKDGLWHIAWCWRQTPDVITNFDICYAKSLDHGLSWKGWNGRDLELPITPENAYVVEQIEQKSGLLNGGSLTVDGQGHPYIGYTRFDKDGNNQIYIATTVDTKWKIIQLTDWKHRFYFQGRGTIPQNPPVPRVSITNDNKILIIYSYTYANPKKGRLVLTRKQLLTTKPGQYPFQKAKASHSGIPHVRAVNHGPLP
;
A
#
# COMPACT_ATOMS: atom_id res chain seq x y z
N GLY A 1 18.76 7.78 -0.84
CA GLY A 1 18.19 9.14 -0.70
C GLY A 1 17.68 9.33 0.72
N GLY A 2 17.54 10.57 1.19
CA GLY A 2 16.96 10.90 2.50
C GLY A 2 15.44 11.02 2.46
N SER A 3 14.79 11.22 3.61
CA SER A 3 13.36 11.48 3.66
C SER A 3 13.04 12.88 3.12
N GLY A 4 12.08 12.97 2.20
CA GLY A 4 11.78 14.19 1.43
C GLY A 4 12.74 14.43 0.25
N ASN A 5 13.65 13.50 -0.08
CA ASN A 5 14.58 13.60 -1.21
C ASN A 5 14.84 12.20 -1.85
N GLY A 6 13.78 11.59 -2.37
CA GLY A 6 13.74 10.19 -2.77
C GLY A 6 13.76 9.98 -4.28
N MET A 7 14.57 9.02 -4.72
CA MET A 7 14.53 8.47 -6.08
C MET A 7 14.59 6.94 -5.96
N ARG A 8 13.80 6.23 -6.76
CA ARG A 8 13.84 4.76 -6.83
C ARG A 8 14.41 4.33 -8.16
N ILE A 9 15.34 3.37 -8.11
CA ILE A 9 15.97 2.76 -9.28
C ILE A 9 15.49 1.32 -9.35
N LEU A 10 15.19 0.86 -10.56
CA LEU A 10 14.87 -0.52 -10.87
C LEU A 10 16.07 -1.15 -11.58
N VAL A 11 16.48 -2.34 -11.12
CA VAL A 11 17.58 -3.12 -11.70
C VAL A 11 17.12 -4.54 -11.95
N HIS A 12 17.55 -5.12 -13.07
CA HIS A 12 17.28 -6.51 -13.45
C HIS A 12 18.51 -7.37 -13.22
N TYR A 13 18.28 -8.57 -12.71
CA TYR A 13 19.29 -9.61 -12.68
C TYR A 13 19.01 -10.61 -13.80
N ASN A 14 19.95 -10.74 -14.72
CA ASN A 14 19.94 -11.79 -15.73
C ASN A 14 20.62 -13.03 -15.16
N LYS A 15 19.90 -14.16 -15.06
CA LYS A 15 20.43 -15.41 -14.49
C LYS A 15 21.46 -16.09 -15.39
N ASP A 16 21.30 -15.98 -16.71
CA ASP A 16 22.16 -16.63 -17.69
C ASP A 16 23.53 -15.95 -17.75
N THR A 17 23.55 -14.62 -17.71
CA THR A 17 24.79 -13.83 -17.72
C THR A 17 25.31 -13.51 -16.32
N GLN A 18 24.50 -13.75 -15.29
CA GLN A 18 24.76 -13.40 -13.89
C GLN A 18 25.05 -11.91 -13.65
N GLN A 19 24.52 -11.03 -14.50
CA GLN A 19 24.78 -9.59 -14.44
C GLN A 19 23.55 -8.79 -14.01
N TRP A 20 23.82 -7.67 -13.34
CA TRP A 20 22.81 -6.65 -13.04
C TRP A 20 22.81 -5.58 -14.12
N THR A 21 21.65 -5.31 -14.70
CA THR A 21 21.46 -4.22 -15.65
C THR A 21 20.44 -3.22 -15.11
N LYS A 22 20.71 -1.93 -15.33
CA LYS A 22 19.77 -0.87 -15.01
C LYS A 22 18.74 -0.81 -16.12
N THR A 23 17.48 -1.14 -15.82
CA THR A 23 16.39 -1.20 -16.81
C THR A 23 16.01 0.20 -17.29
N VAL A 24 15.95 1.17 -16.36
CA VAL A 24 15.51 2.55 -16.62
C VAL A 24 16.28 3.55 -15.74
N PRO A 25 16.42 4.84 -16.12
CA PRO A 25 17.18 5.83 -15.35
C PRO A 25 16.71 5.97 -13.89
N ALA A 26 15.40 6.02 -13.67
CA ALA A 26 14.74 5.93 -12.37
C ALA A 26 13.25 5.58 -12.57
N LEU A 27 12.65 4.85 -11.64
CA LEU A 27 11.22 4.53 -11.65
C LEU A 27 10.39 5.69 -11.12
N THR A 28 10.68 6.17 -9.92
CA THR A 28 10.02 7.33 -9.31
C THR A 28 11.04 8.37 -8.93
N ASN A 29 10.74 9.65 -9.16
CA ASN A 29 11.60 10.77 -8.81
C ASN A 29 10.80 11.88 -8.13
N GLY A 30 11.13 12.16 -6.87
CA GLY A 30 10.60 13.32 -6.14
C GLY A 30 11.66 14.39 -5.86
N ARG A 31 12.86 14.28 -6.46
CA ARG A 31 13.98 15.22 -6.24
C ARG A 31 13.92 16.44 -7.14
N ASP A 32 13.40 16.29 -8.35
CA ASP A 32 13.43 17.34 -9.37
C ASP A 32 12.15 18.17 -9.34
N ARG A 33 11.67 18.46 -8.14
CA ARG A 33 10.50 19.32 -7.88
C ARG A 33 10.73 20.14 -6.62
N ASN A 34 10.03 21.27 -6.50
CA ASN A 34 10.03 22.09 -5.29
C ASN A 34 8.60 22.23 -4.75
N PRO A 35 8.32 21.82 -3.50
CA PRO A 35 9.21 21.13 -2.57
C PRO A 35 9.48 19.68 -2.98
N THR A 36 10.66 19.16 -2.64
CA THR A 36 11.03 17.76 -2.90
C THR A 36 10.13 16.77 -2.13
N CYS A 37 10.12 15.50 -2.54
CA CYS A 37 9.34 14.44 -1.88
C CYS A 37 9.94 13.04 -2.04
N ASN A 38 9.34 12.06 -1.36
CA ASN A 38 9.64 10.62 -1.48
C ASN A 38 8.42 9.84 -1.93
N ALA A 39 8.63 8.85 -2.80
CA ALA A 39 7.65 7.78 -3.02
C ALA A 39 7.79 6.67 -1.96
N TYR A 40 6.68 6.24 -1.38
CA TYR A 40 6.58 5.10 -0.47
C TYR A 40 5.71 4.00 -1.08
N PRO A 41 6.33 3.01 -1.76
CA PRO A 41 5.63 1.84 -2.25
C PRO A 41 4.99 1.06 -1.11
N PHE A 42 3.75 0.67 -1.35
CA PHE A 42 2.96 -0.11 -0.43
C PHE A 42 3.44 -1.55 -0.37
N GLY A 43 3.04 -2.23 0.71
CA GLY A 43 3.34 -3.64 0.91
C GLY A 43 2.58 -4.52 -0.06
N VAL A 44 3.26 -5.44 -0.74
CA VAL A 44 2.65 -6.41 -1.65
C VAL A 44 2.45 -7.76 -0.97
N VAL A 45 1.31 -8.40 -1.26
CA VAL A 45 1.01 -9.78 -0.86
C VAL A 45 0.58 -10.53 -2.11
N ALA A 46 1.34 -11.58 -2.47
CA ALA A 46 0.98 -12.47 -3.56
C ALA A 46 -0.37 -13.16 -3.30
N ALA A 47 -1.12 -13.44 -4.36
CA ALA A 47 -2.48 -13.97 -4.26
C ALA A 47 -2.54 -15.33 -3.52
N ASP A 48 -1.48 -16.13 -3.59
CA ASP A 48 -1.35 -17.44 -2.92
C ASP A 48 -0.86 -17.36 -1.46
N SER A 49 -0.65 -16.15 -0.96
CA SER A 49 0.11 -15.88 0.26
C SER A 49 -0.72 -15.19 1.34
N ALA A 50 -2.04 -15.48 1.38
CA ALA A 50 -2.99 -14.92 2.33
C ALA A 50 -2.46 -14.95 3.78
N GLY A 51 -2.43 -13.79 4.43
CA GLY A 51 -1.98 -13.67 5.82
C GLY A 51 -0.46 -13.62 6.05
N LYS A 52 0.37 -13.65 5.00
CA LYS A 52 1.82 -13.37 5.11
C LYS A 52 2.08 -11.87 5.36
N ILE A 53 3.26 -11.57 5.91
CA ILE A 53 3.72 -10.18 6.09
C ILE A 53 4.02 -9.59 4.71
N PRO A 54 3.40 -8.46 4.32
CA PRO A 54 3.69 -7.84 3.03
C PRO A 54 5.13 -7.33 2.98
N LYS A 55 5.73 -7.41 1.80
CA LYS A 55 7.01 -6.77 1.50
C LYS A 55 6.74 -5.52 0.66
N SER A 56 7.33 -4.38 0.95
CA SER A 56 7.18 -3.21 0.08
C SER A 56 7.76 -3.49 -1.30
N GLY A 57 7.06 -3.16 -2.38
CA GLY A 57 7.63 -3.29 -3.72
C GLY A 57 6.63 -3.45 -4.85
N ILE A 58 7.10 -4.12 -5.90
CA ILE A 58 6.35 -4.49 -7.10
C ILE A 58 5.74 -5.89 -6.86
N LEU A 59 4.48 -6.05 -7.25
CA LEU A 59 3.78 -7.32 -7.27
C LEU A 59 3.70 -7.83 -8.72
N GLU A 60 4.12 -9.05 -8.96
CA GLU A 60 3.84 -9.76 -10.22
C GLU A 60 2.54 -10.57 -10.06
N ASP A 61 1.61 -10.42 -11.00
CA ASP A 61 0.37 -11.18 -11.03
C ASP A 61 0.52 -12.53 -11.77
N LYS A 62 -0.57 -13.29 -11.87
CA LYS A 62 -0.55 -14.62 -12.50
C LYS A 62 -0.26 -14.59 -14.00
N ASP A 63 -0.42 -13.44 -14.65
CA ASP A 63 -0.21 -13.23 -16.08
C ASP A 63 1.14 -12.56 -16.36
N GLY A 64 1.97 -12.37 -15.34
CA GLY A 64 3.30 -11.75 -15.44
C GLY A 64 3.27 -10.23 -15.45
N LEU A 65 2.11 -9.59 -15.24
CA LEU A 65 2.04 -8.13 -15.15
C LEU A 65 2.60 -7.67 -13.81
N TRP A 66 3.37 -6.59 -13.85
CA TRP A 66 3.92 -5.95 -12.66
C TRP A 66 3.01 -4.82 -12.21
N HIS A 67 2.73 -4.75 -10.91
CA HIS A 67 1.84 -3.78 -10.28
C HIS A 67 2.59 -3.09 -9.14
N ILE A 68 2.44 -1.76 -9.04
CA ILE A 68 2.95 -0.99 -7.92
C ILE A 68 1.93 0.07 -7.50
N ALA A 69 1.78 0.25 -6.20
CA ALA A 69 1.03 1.33 -5.61
C ALA A 69 1.89 2.05 -4.57
N TRP A 70 1.74 3.35 -4.46
CA TRP A 70 2.50 4.17 -3.52
C TRP A 70 1.74 5.43 -3.11
N CYS A 71 2.21 6.08 -2.06
CA CYS A 71 1.90 7.48 -1.80
C CYS A 71 3.18 8.33 -1.88
N TRP A 72 3.00 9.63 -2.00
CA TRP A 72 4.10 10.59 -1.88
C TRP A 72 4.21 11.13 -0.45
N ARG A 73 5.38 11.61 -0.06
CA ARG A 73 5.60 12.34 1.19
C ARG A 73 6.60 13.47 1.00
N GLN A 74 6.17 14.70 1.24
CA GLN A 74 6.99 15.88 1.00
C GLN A 74 8.14 16.03 2.00
N THR A 75 7.86 15.88 3.29
CA THR A 75 8.86 16.06 4.36
C THR A 75 9.07 14.76 5.14
N PRO A 76 9.97 14.71 6.12
CA PRO A 76 10.03 13.56 7.03
C PRO A 76 8.81 13.39 7.93
N ASP A 77 7.93 14.39 8.04
CA ASP A 77 6.70 14.31 8.83
C ASP A 77 5.62 13.50 8.10
N VAL A 78 5.00 12.55 8.80
CA VAL A 78 3.93 11.68 8.25
C VAL A 78 2.73 12.47 7.73
N ILE A 79 2.43 13.64 8.32
CA ILE A 79 1.27 14.44 7.89
C ILE A 79 1.44 15.00 6.49
N THR A 80 2.67 14.96 5.95
CA THR A 80 2.96 15.43 4.59
C THR A 80 2.83 14.33 3.54
N ASN A 81 2.24 13.19 3.90
CA ASN A 81 1.81 12.20 2.93
C ASN A 81 0.67 12.77 2.06
N PHE A 82 0.69 12.48 0.77
CA PHE A 82 -0.35 12.86 -0.17
C PHE A 82 -0.48 11.84 -1.30
N ASP A 83 -1.68 11.80 -1.87
CA ASP A 83 -2.14 10.96 -2.99
C ASP A 83 -1.95 9.44 -2.83
N ILE A 84 -2.83 8.68 -3.49
CA ILE A 84 -2.59 7.28 -3.81
C ILE A 84 -2.32 7.19 -5.31
N CYS A 85 -1.19 6.59 -5.68
CA CYS A 85 -0.79 6.39 -7.06
C CYS A 85 -0.70 4.90 -7.39
N TYR A 86 -0.82 4.58 -8.68
CA TYR A 86 -0.70 3.22 -9.19
C TYR A 86 -0.03 3.21 -10.56
N ALA A 87 0.74 2.17 -10.85
CA ALA A 87 1.24 1.89 -12.19
C ALA A 87 1.32 0.38 -12.42
N LYS A 88 1.23 -0.01 -13.69
CA LYS A 88 1.48 -1.38 -14.15
C LYS A 88 2.47 -1.43 -15.30
N SER A 89 3.17 -2.54 -15.43
CA SER A 89 4.08 -2.81 -16.55
C SER A 89 3.81 -4.21 -17.11
N LEU A 90 3.82 -4.32 -18.43
CA LEU A 90 3.62 -5.58 -19.16
C LEU A 90 4.94 -6.16 -19.68
N ASP A 91 6.03 -5.41 -19.57
CA ASP A 91 7.34 -5.67 -20.18
C ASP A 91 8.44 -5.65 -19.11
N HIS A 92 8.10 -6.15 -17.91
CA HIS A 92 8.98 -6.26 -16.76
C HIS A 92 9.67 -4.93 -16.41
N GLY A 93 8.93 -3.82 -16.44
CA GLY A 93 9.39 -2.52 -15.97
C GLY A 93 10.13 -1.66 -17.00
N LEU A 94 10.15 -2.05 -18.28
CA LEU A 94 10.67 -1.21 -19.37
C LEU A 94 9.73 -0.02 -19.64
N SER A 95 8.42 -0.26 -19.69
CA SER A 95 7.38 0.76 -19.80
C SER A 95 6.33 0.62 -18.70
N TRP A 96 5.68 1.74 -18.36
CA TRP A 96 4.70 1.81 -17.29
C TRP A 96 3.42 2.51 -17.77
N LYS A 97 2.28 1.99 -17.33
CA LYS A 97 0.96 2.48 -17.68
C LYS A 97 0.09 2.67 -16.44
N GLY A 98 -0.85 3.61 -16.51
CA GLY A 98 -1.98 3.70 -15.61
C GLY A 98 -2.98 2.55 -15.81
N TRP A 99 -3.97 2.44 -14.93
CA TRP A 99 -5.00 1.38 -15.06
C TRP A 99 -5.74 1.45 -16.40
N ASN A 100 -6.11 2.67 -16.82
CA ASN A 100 -6.82 2.96 -18.06
C ASN A 100 -5.96 2.86 -19.33
N GLY A 101 -4.71 2.39 -19.23
CA GLY A 101 -3.80 2.22 -20.37
C GLY A 101 -2.98 3.45 -20.74
N ARG A 102 -3.16 4.59 -20.06
CA ARG A 102 -2.34 5.79 -20.27
C ARG A 102 -0.86 5.48 -20.00
N ASP A 103 0.00 5.83 -20.95
CA ASP A 103 1.46 5.75 -20.77
C ASP A 103 1.96 6.73 -19.71
N LEU A 104 2.91 6.27 -18.90
CA LEU A 104 3.60 7.06 -17.88
C LEU A 104 5.05 7.28 -18.29
N GLU A 105 5.43 8.55 -18.35
CA GLU A 105 6.81 8.94 -18.62
C GLU A 105 7.69 8.64 -17.40
N LEU A 106 8.88 8.09 -17.67
CA LEU A 106 9.89 7.84 -16.64
C LEU A 106 10.91 8.98 -16.58
N PRO A 107 11.30 9.43 -15.37
CA PRO A 107 10.81 8.94 -14.08
C PRO A 107 9.39 9.42 -13.77
N ILE A 108 8.63 8.60 -13.04
CA ILE A 108 7.32 9.00 -12.53
C ILE A 108 7.51 10.02 -11.41
N THR A 109 6.93 11.21 -11.57
CA THR A 109 6.90 12.30 -10.59
C THR A 109 5.48 12.50 -10.08
N PRO A 110 5.24 13.28 -9.01
CA PRO A 110 3.88 13.64 -8.60
C PRO A 110 3.03 14.25 -9.72
N GLU A 111 3.66 14.99 -10.64
CA GLU A 111 2.99 15.74 -11.71
C GLU A 111 2.54 14.84 -12.88
N ASN A 112 3.23 13.73 -13.13
CA ASN A 112 2.88 12.79 -14.21
C ASN A 112 2.30 11.45 -13.72
N ALA A 113 2.29 11.21 -12.41
CA ALA A 113 1.79 9.97 -11.82
C ALA A 113 0.32 9.71 -12.16
N TYR A 114 -0.03 8.44 -12.33
CA TYR A 114 -1.42 8.04 -12.40
C TYR A 114 -2.01 7.99 -10.98
N VAL A 115 -2.78 9.02 -10.64
CA VAL A 115 -3.42 9.18 -9.33
C VAL A 115 -4.72 8.37 -9.26
N VAL A 116 -4.79 7.43 -8.32
CA VAL A 116 -5.97 6.63 -7.97
C VAL A 116 -6.94 7.43 -7.13
N GLU A 117 -6.42 8.15 -6.13
CA GLU A 117 -7.17 9.06 -5.30
C GLU A 117 -6.30 10.26 -4.94
N GLN A 118 -6.81 11.47 -5.19
CA GLN A 118 -6.20 12.69 -4.70
C GLN A 118 -6.45 12.83 -3.21
N ILE A 119 -5.38 12.96 -2.42
CA ILE A 119 -5.47 13.09 -0.97
C ILE A 119 -4.55 14.22 -0.54
N GLU A 120 -5.14 15.26 0.03
CA GLU A 120 -4.39 16.38 0.58
C GLU A 120 -3.55 15.97 1.80
N GLN A 121 -2.44 16.68 2.02
CA GLN A 121 -1.66 16.56 3.26
C GLN A 121 -2.54 16.82 4.48
N LYS A 122 -2.13 16.31 5.64
CA LYS A 122 -2.85 16.38 6.92
C LYS A 122 -4.19 15.63 6.95
N SER A 123 -4.51 14.88 5.90
CA SER A 123 -5.73 14.05 5.80
C SER A 123 -5.59 12.64 6.38
N GLY A 124 -4.65 12.41 7.30
CA GLY A 124 -4.49 11.13 7.99
C GLY A 124 -3.95 9.98 7.12
N LEU A 125 -3.43 10.28 5.93
CA LEU A 125 -2.82 9.28 5.05
C LEU A 125 -1.52 8.74 5.67
N LEU A 126 -1.42 7.42 5.74
CA LEU A 126 -0.20 6.72 6.15
C LEU A 126 0.48 6.09 4.94
N ASN A 127 1.81 6.11 4.95
CA ASN A 127 2.65 5.49 3.94
C ASN A 127 2.77 3.96 4.08
N GLY A 128 1.92 3.34 4.91
CA GLY A 128 1.98 1.93 5.31
C GLY A 128 1.00 0.99 4.60
N GLY A 129 0.40 1.39 3.47
CA GLY A 129 -0.66 0.65 2.78
C GLY A 129 -0.26 -0.71 2.21
N SER A 130 -1.18 -1.36 1.49
CA SER A 130 -0.96 -2.64 0.82
C SER A 130 -1.57 -2.70 -0.58
N LEU A 131 -1.04 -3.61 -1.39
CA LEU A 131 -1.50 -3.94 -2.74
C LEU A 131 -1.56 -5.46 -2.90
N THR A 132 -2.65 -5.94 -3.51
CA THR A 132 -2.77 -7.30 -4.02
C THR A 132 -3.54 -7.29 -5.34
N VAL A 133 -3.50 -8.38 -6.09
CA VAL A 133 -4.20 -8.55 -7.37
C VAL A 133 -4.93 -9.90 -7.31
N ASP A 134 -6.21 -9.93 -7.71
CA ASP A 134 -6.97 -11.19 -7.75
C ASP A 134 -6.66 -12.03 -8.99
N GLY A 135 -7.17 -13.26 -9.00
CA GLY A 135 -7.02 -14.17 -10.14
C GLY A 135 -7.72 -13.70 -11.43
N GLN A 136 -8.37 -12.54 -11.43
CA GLN A 136 -8.90 -11.90 -12.64
C GLN A 136 -8.10 -10.65 -13.05
N GLY A 137 -6.98 -10.36 -12.38
CA GLY A 137 -6.13 -9.21 -12.69
C GLY A 137 -6.63 -7.89 -12.09
N HIS A 138 -7.64 -7.91 -11.19
CA HIS A 138 -8.10 -6.68 -10.55
C HIS A 138 -7.18 -6.32 -9.37
N PRO A 139 -6.60 -5.10 -9.35
CA PRO A 139 -5.84 -4.64 -8.20
C PRO A 139 -6.75 -4.20 -7.05
N TYR A 140 -6.28 -4.41 -5.82
CA TYR A 140 -6.87 -3.90 -4.59
C TYR A 140 -5.80 -3.20 -3.77
N ILE A 141 -5.98 -1.90 -3.56
CA ILE A 141 -5.09 -1.06 -2.74
C ILE A 141 -5.77 -0.80 -1.41
N GLY A 142 -5.19 -1.27 -0.32
CA GLY A 142 -5.65 -0.97 1.03
C GLY A 142 -4.84 0.14 1.68
N TYR A 143 -5.51 1.16 2.19
CA TYR A 143 -4.88 2.28 2.88
C TYR A 143 -5.83 2.89 3.92
N THR A 144 -5.32 3.84 4.69
CA THR A 144 -6.13 4.63 5.62
C THR A 144 -5.96 6.10 5.32
N ARG A 145 -7.04 6.84 5.54
CA ARG A 145 -7.06 8.31 5.61
C ARG A 145 -8.22 8.73 6.50
N PHE A 146 -8.38 10.03 6.71
CA PHE A 146 -9.56 10.57 7.36
C PHE A 146 -10.78 10.54 6.42
N ASP A 147 -11.95 10.34 7.01
CA ASP A 147 -13.23 10.67 6.38
C ASP A 147 -13.53 12.18 6.47
N LYS A 148 -14.72 12.58 5.99
CA LYS A 148 -15.20 13.97 6.03
C LYS A 148 -15.31 14.56 7.45
N ASP A 149 -15.44 13.72 8.47
CA ASP A 149 -15.56 14.12 9.87
C ASP A 149 -14.17 14.10 10.57
N GLY A 150 -13.13 13.77 9.81
CA GLY A 150 -11.75 13.74 10.28
C GLY A 150 -11.39 12.48 11.09
N ASN A 151 -12.17 11.39 10.98
CA ASN A 151 -11.89 10.13 11.70
C ASN A 151 -11.12 9.17 10.80
N ASN A 152 -10.20 8.38 11.36
CA ASN A 152 -9.47 7.39 10.56
C ASN A 152 -10.44 6.33 10.05
N GLN A 153 -10.34 5.99 8.77
CA GLN A 153 -11.07 4.87 8.20
C GLN A 153 -10.16 4.02 7.32
N ILE A 154 -10.50 2.74 7.23
CA ILE A 154 -9.92 1.84 6.24
C ILE A 154 -10.63 2.04 4.90
N TYR A 155 -9.84 2.23 3.85
CA TYR A 155 -10.28 2.31 2.47
C TYR A 155 -9.69 1.18 1.64
N ILE A 156 -10.47 0.73 0.67
CA ILE A 156 -10.03 -0.11 -0.43
C ILE A 156 -10.30 0.64 -1.73
N ALA A 157 -9.26 0.83 -2.54
CA ALA A 157 -9.40 1.21 -3.93
C ALA A 157 -9.29 -0.04 -4.80
N THR A 158 -10.24 -0.23 -5.71
CA THR A 158 -10.19 -1.27 -6.75
C THR A 158 -10.83 -0.75 -8.02
N THR A 159 -10.75 -1.51 -9.10
CA THR A 159 -11.19 -1.04 -10.42
C THR A 159 -12.60 -1.52 -10.73
N VAL A 160 -13.36 -0.71 -11.46
CA VAL A 160 -14.63 -1.09 -12.11
C VAL A 160 -14.51 -0.54 -13.53
N ASP A 161 -14.49 -1.44 -14.50
CA ASP A 161 -14.15 -1.13 -15.89
C ASP A 161 -12.79 -0.38 -15.98
N THR A 162 -12.78 0.80 -16.59
CA THR A 162 -11.58 1.62 -16.79
C THR A 162 -11.31 2.61 -15.63
N LYS A 163 -12.11 2.59 -14.56
CA LYS A 163 -12.03 3.57 -13.47
C LYS A 163 -11.72 2.92 -12.12
N TRP A 164 -11.16 3.71 -11.22
CA TRP A 164 -11.00 3.34 -9.82
C TRP A 164 -12.26 3.68 -9.03
N LYS A 165 -12.64 2.79 -8.13
CA LYS A 165 -13.67 2.98 -7.12
C LYS A 165 -13.03 2.97 -5.74
N ILE A 166 -13.29 4.02 -4.97
CA ILE A 166 -12.82 4.19 -3.60
C ILE A 166 -13.92 3.76 -2.64
N ILE A 167 -13.59 2.85 -1.71
CA ILE A 167 -14.58 2.19 -0.86
C ILE A 167 -14.13 2.32 0.60
N GLN A 168 -14.91 3.06 1.39
CA GLN A 168 -14.74 3.15 2.83
C GLN A 168 -15.37 1.90 3.50
N LEU A 169 -14.57 1.16 4.27
CA LEU A 169 -15.04 -0.06 4.94
C LEU A 169 -15.58 0.20 6.36
N THR A 170 -14.98 1.14 7.07
CA THR A 170 -15.26 1.38 8.51
C THR A 170 -16.06 2.66 8.72
N ASP A 171 -16.74 2.76 9.86
CA ASP A 171 -17.41 4.00 10.33
C ASP A 171 -16.96 4.32 11.76
N TRP A 172 -15.64 4.39 11.98
CA TRP A 172 -15.08 4.70 13.29
C TRP A 172 -15.28 6.17 13.66
N LYS A 173 -15.46 6.45 14.95
CA LYS A 173 -15.63 7.82 15.48
C LYS A 173 -14.38 8.30 16.22
N HIS A 174 -13.20 7.83 15.79
CA HIS A 174 -11.93 8.15 16.43
C HIS A 174 -10.90 8.67 15.43
N ARG A 175 -10.19 9.72 15.85
CA ARG A 175 -9.03 10.30 15.17
C ARG A 175 -7.74 9.93 15.89
N PHE A 176 -6.94 9.08 15.26
CA PHE A 176 -5.50 8.99 15.46
C PHE A 176 -4.80 10.01 14.58
N TYR A 177 -4.39 11.12 15.21
CA TYR A 177 -3.59 12.15 14.58
C TYR A 177 -2.16 12.05 15.12
N PHE A 178 -1.20 11.81 14.23
CA PHE A 178 0.22 11.74 14.58
C PHE A 178 0.99 12.75 13.73
N GLN A 179 1.79 13.58 14.40
CA GLN A 179 2.71 14.53 13.79
C GLN A 179 4.13 14.20 14.22
N GLY A 180 5.10 14.53 13.38
CA GLY A 180 6.51 14.35 13.66
C GLY A 180 7.17 13.20 12.91
N ARG A 181 8.40 12.89 13.33
CA ARG A 181 9.33 11.98 12.66
C ARG A 181 9.52 10.71 13.50
N GLY A 182 10.03 9.65 12.87
CA GLY A 182 10.43 8.42 13.57
C GLY A 182 9.29 7.41 13.75
N THR A 183 9.44 6.55 14.77
CA THR A 183 8.52 5.44 15.03
C THR A 183 7.17 5.94 15.48
N ILE A 184 6.10 5.46 14.86
CA ILE A 184 4.73 5.74 15.30
C ILE A 184 4.54 5.06 16.67
N PRO A 185 4.19 5.80 17.73
CA PRO A 185 4.21 5.29 19.11
C PRO A 185 3.12 4.26 19.41
N GLN A 186 2.13 4.14 18.53
CA GLN A 186 1.01 3.21 18.64
C GLN A 186 0.70 2.59 17.28
N ASN A 187 -0.06 1.48 17.27
CA ASN A 187 -0.49 0.84 16.03
C ASN A 187 -1.54 1.68 15.31
N PRO A 188 -1.21 2.31 14.17
CA PRO A 188 -2.18 3.07 13.41
C PRO A 188 -2.97 2.13 12.48
N PRO A 189 -4.13 2.54 11.96
CA PRO A 189 -5.06 1.66 11.23
C PRO A 189 -4.55 1.34 9.83
N VAL A 190 -3.54 0.51 9.73
CA VAL A 190 -2.95 0.12 8.45
C VAL A 190 -3.61 -1.17 7.97
N PRO A 191 -4.42 -1.13 6.89
CA PRO A 191 -5.01 -2.33 6.33
C PRO A 191 -4.00 -3.12 5.52
N ARG A 192 -4.17 -4.44 5.57
CA ARG A 192 -3.45 -5.44 4.78
C ARG A 192 -4.49 -6.19 3.96
N VAL A 193 -4.37 -6.12 2.65
CA VAL A 193 -5.29 -6.77 1.71
C VAL A 193 -4.60 -7.97 1.07
N SER A 194 -5.33 -9.07 0.99
CA SER A 194 -4.88 -10.31 0.33
C SER A 194 -6.08 -11.04 -0.26
N ILE A 195 -5.82 -12.00 -1.14
CA ILE A 195 -6.84 -12.85 -1.75
C ILE A 195 -6.77 -14.23 -1.10
N THR A 196 -7.92 -14.79 -0.74
CA THR A 196 -8.02 -16.14 -0.18
C THR A 196 -8.09 -17.19 -1.30
N ASN A 197 -7.84 -18.45 -0.96
CA ASN A 197 -7.92 -19.57 -1.92
C ASN A 197 -9.30 -19.71 -2.59
N ASP A 198 -10.37 -19.27 -1.93
CA ASP A 198 -11.74 -19.22 -2.47
C ASP A 198 -12.07 -17.88 -3.16
N ASN A 199 -11.06 -17.14 -3.62
CA ASN A 199 -11.15 -15.88 -4.37
C ASN A 199 -11.92 -14.76 -3.65
N LYS A 200 -11.86 -14.72 -2.31
CA LYS A 200 -12.41 -13.61 -1.51
C LYS A 200 -11.31 -12.63 -1.12
N ILE A 201 -11.73 -11.39 -0.90
CA ILE A 201 -10.87 -10.31 -0.42
C ILE A 201 -10.79 -10.40 1.10
N LEU A 202 -9.60 -10.69 1.62
CA LEU A 202 -9.27 -10.66 3.04
C LEU A 202 -8.62 -9.32 3.38
N ILE A 203 -9.26 -8.58 4.28
CA ILE A 203 -8.74 -7.35 4.87
C ILE A 203 -8.45 -7.62 6.35
N ILE A 204 -7.23 -7.35 6.79
CA ILE A 204 -6.86 -7.35 8.21
C ILE A 204 -6.23 -6.03 8.61
N TYR A 205 -6.37 -5.65 9.88
CA TYR A 205 -5.69 -4.46 10.42
C TYR A 205 -5.33 -4.66 11.90
N SER A 206 -4.45 -3.79 12.41
CA SER A 206 -4.23 -3.57 13.84
C SER A 206 -4.37 -2.08 14.13
N TYR A 207 -5.26 -1.69 15.03
CA TYR A 207 -5.51 -0.30 15.40
C TYR A 207 -5.89 -0.21 16.89
N THR A 208 -5.13 0.56 17.66
CA THR A 208 -5.29 0.66 19.12
C THR A 208 -6.69 1.10 19.56
N TYR A 209 -7.35 1.95 18.78
CA TYR A 209 -8.61 2.59 19.12
C TYR A 209 -9.84 1.95 18.46
N ALA A 210 -9.65 0.93 17.63
CA ALA A 210 -10.77 0.18 17.08
C ALA A 210 -11.25 -0.92 18.03
N ASN A 211 -12.52 -1.28 17.90
CA ASN A 211 -13.07 -2.50 18.44
C ASN A 211 -13.55 -3.39 17.28
N PRO A 212 -12.92 -4.55 17.02
CA PRO A 212 -11.76 -5.10 17.71
C PRO A 212 -10.45 -4.35 17.37
N LYS A 213 -9.45 -4.41 18.29
CA LYS A 213 -8.12 -3.81 18.06
C LYS A 213 -7.35 -4.46 16.91
N LYS A 214 -7.60 -5.75 16.69
CA LYS A 214 -7.10 -6.51 15.53
C LYS A 214 -8.30 -7.08 14.79
N GLY A 215 -8.59 -6.53 13.62
CA GLY A 215 -9.76 -6.88 12.83
C GLY A 215 -9.42 -7.78 11.65
N ARG A 216 -10.35 -8.65 11.30
CA ARG A 216 -10.41 -9.39 10.04
C ARG A 216 -11.78 -9.24 9.40
N LEU A 217 -11.81 -8.96 8.11
CA LEU A 217 -13.02 -8.91 7.29
C LEU A 217 -12.75 -9.68 5.99
N VAL A 218 -13.70 -10.50 5.58
CA VAL A 218 -13.64 -11.26 4.33
C VAL A 218 -14.86 -10.92 3.50
N LEU A 219 -14.66 -10.45 2.27
CA LEU A 219 -15.73 -10.03 1.38
C LEU A 219 -15.57 -10.70 0.01
N THR A 220 -16.67 -11.02 -0.63
CA THR A 220 -16.67 -11.19 -2.10
C THR A 220 -16.47 -9.83 -2.78
N ARG A 221 -16.01 -9.84 -4.04
CA ARG A 221 -15.90 -8.62 -4.85
C ARG A 221 -17.23 -7.87 -4.93
N LYS A 222 -18.36 -8.58 -5.11
CA LYS A 222 -19.70 -7.99 -5.13
C LYS A 222 -20.01 -7.26 -3.80
N GLN A 223 -19.79 -7.93 -2.66
CA GLN A 223 -20.02 -7.31 -1.35
C GLN A 223 -19.14 -6.07 -1.14
N LEU A 224 -17.85 -6.14 -1.51
CA LEU A 224 -16.93 -5.01 -1.43
C LEU A 224 -17.44 -3.83 -2.26
N LEU A 225 -17.79 -4.06 -3.52
CA LEU A 225 -18.23 -3.00 -4.43
C LEU A 225 -19.56 -2.36 -4.03
N THR A 226 -20.41 -3.04 -3.24
CA THR A 226 -21.71 -2.51 -2.82
C THR A 226 -21.79 -2.15 -1.35
N THR A 227 -20.71 -2.30 -0.59
CA THR A 227 -20.73 -2.05 0.86
C THR A 227 -20.92 -0.57 1.16
N LYS A 228 -21.64 -0.30 2.26
CA LYS A 228 -21.62 0.99 2.94
C LYS A 228 -20.60 0.97 4.10
N PRO A 229 -20.12 2.14 4.55
CA PRO A 229 -19.27 2.23 5.73
C PRO A 229 -19.87 1.49 6.94
N GLY A 230 -19.09 0.62 7.57
CA GLY A 230 -19.51 -0.13 8.76
C GLY A 230 -20.53 -1.25 8.52
N GLN A 231 -21.00 -1.46 7.29
CA GLN A 231 -22.03 -2.47 6.99
C GLN A 231 -21.59 -3.90 7.37
N TYR A 232 -20.32 -4.23 7.11
CA TYR A 232 -19.74 -5.51 7.52
C TYR A 232 -18.73 -5.27 8.64
N PRO A 233 -19.05 -5.65 9.89
CA PRO A 233 -18.14 -5.44 11.00
C PRO A 233 -16.91 -6.34 10.87
N PHE A 234 -15.75 -5.79 11.20
CA PHE A 234 -14.54 -6.59 11.33
C PHE A 234 -14.66 -7.51 12.55
N GLN A 235 -14.35 -8.79 12.36
CA GLN A 235 -14.29 -9.77 13.43
C GLN A 235 -12.91 -9.76 14.09
N LYS A 236 -12.82 -10.22 15.34
CA LYS A 236 -11.52 -10.34 16.03
C LYS A 236 -10.61 -11.28 15.25
N ALA A 237 -9.43 -10.83 14.87
CA ALA A 237 -8.45 -11.69 14.22
C ALA A 237 -8.07 -12.84 15.18
N LYS A 238 -8.27 -14.09 14.77
CA LYS A 238 -7.71 -15.25 15.50
C LYS A 238 -6.19 -15.14 15.46
N ALA A 239 -5.52 -15.37 16.60
CA ALA A 239 -4.08 -15.45 16.63
C ALA A 239 -3.64 -16.56 15.67
N SER A 240 -2.87 -16.24 14.63
CA SER A 240 -2.05 -17.25 13.98
C SER A 240 -0.87 -17.51 14.91
N HIS A 241 -0.63 -18.77 15.21
CA HIS A 241 0.45 -19.34 16.04
C HIS A 241 0.16 -19.43 17.55
N SER A 242 0.15 -20.69 18.03
CA SER A 242 0.56 -21.05 19.39
C SER A 242 1.85 -20.27 19.69
N GLY A 243 1.85 -19.48 20.75
CA GLY A 243 3.05 -18.73 21.15
C GLY A 243 4.22 -19.70 21.21
N ILE A 244 5.31 -19.41 20.50
CA ILE A 244 6.59 -20.05 20.77
C ILE A 244 6.97 -19.56 22.17
N PRO A 245 6.91 -20.40 23.22
CA PRO A 245 7.29 -19.95 24.53
C PRO A 245 8.81 -19.72 24.48
N HIS A 246 9.26 -18.56 24.96
CA HIS A 246 10.67 -18.20 25.12
C HIS A 246 11.44 -17.84 23.84
N VAL A 247 11.13 -16.68 23.25
CA VAL A 247 12.12 -15.95 22.43
C VAL A 247 12.62 -14.76 23.24
N ARG A 248 13.84 -14.87 23.78
CA ARG A 248 14.55 -13.75 24.42
C ARG A 248 15.36 -13.04 23.34
N ALA A 249 14.79 -11.99 22.76
CA ALA A 249 15.53 -11.12 21.85
C ALA A 249 16.40 -10.17 22.69
N VAL A 250 17.71 -10.40 22.69
CA VAL A 250 18.70 -9.47 23.25
C VAL A 250 19.28 -8.63 22.12
N ASN A 251 19.20 -7.32 22.28
CA ASN A 251 19.80 -6.35 21.37
C ASN A 251 21.30 -6.28 21.67
N HIS A 252 22.12 -7.02 20.92
CA HIS A 252 23.55 -6.77 20.91
C HIS A 252 23.76 -5.53 20.04
N GLY A 253 24.29 -4.45 20.64
CA GLY A 253 24.65 -3.22 19.94
C GLY A 253 25.56 -3.48 18.73
N PRO A 254 25.92 -2.44 17.96
CA PRO A 254 26.63 -2.62 16.70
C PRO A 254 27.86 -3.51 16.89
N LEU A 255 27.92 -4.59 16.09
CA LEU A 255 29.05 -5.51 16.00
C LEU A 255 30.31 -4.74 15.56
N PRO A 256 31.50 -5.19 15.97
CA PRO A 256 32.76 -4.44 15.86
C PRO A 256 33.13 -4.01 14.43
#